data_AF-A0ABD8A823-F1
#
_entry.id   AF-A0ABD8A823-F1
#
_cell.length_a   1.000
_cell.length_b   1.000
_cell.length_c   1.000
_cell.angle_alpha   90.00
_cell.angle_beta   90.00
_cell.angle_gamma   90.00
#
_symmetry.space_group_name_H-M   'P 1'
#
loop_
_entity.id
_entity.type
_entity.pdbx_description
1 polymer ?
#
loop_
_entity_poly.entity_id
_entity_poly.type
_entity_poly.pdbx_seq_one_letter_code
_entity_poly.pdbx_strand_id
1 'polypeptide(L)'
;MDIVERIRPVIEEEGITVQVVETVLEDDAIADSNSILFNGRPFEDFIEGMKVTSTPCASCACITGQDDVECRAVEYGGERYESIPPELIARAVLKALGLE
;
A
#
# COMPACT_ATOMS: atom_id res chain seq x y z
N MET A 1 -5.57 8.61 -5.98
CA MET A 1 -4.75 9.75 -5.51
C MET A 1 -5.46 10.69 -4.54
N ASP A 2 -6.80 10.74 -4.49
CA ASP A 2 -7.57 11.67 -3.63
C ASP A 2 -7.20 11.65 -2.13
N ILE A 3 -6.80 10.50 -1.62
CA ILE A 3 -6.65 10.25 -0.17
C ILE A 3 -5.39 10.89 0.39
N VAL A 4 -4.28 10.84 -0.37
CA VAL A 4 -3.03 11.47 0.05
C VAL A 4 -3.23 12.97 0.14
N GLU A 5 -3.90 13.56 -0.86
CA GLU A 5 -4.27 14.98 -0.84
C GLU A 5 -5.21 15.32 0.33
N ARG A 6 -6.11 14.41 0.69
CA ARG A 6 -7.03 14.61 1.84
C ARG A 6 -6.31 14.61 3.19
N ILE A 7 -5.27 13.79 3.37
CA ILE A 7 -4.51 13.72 4.64
C ILE A 7 -3.30 14.63 4.69
N ARG A 8 -2.84 15.13 3.54
CA ARG A 8 -1.70 16.04 3.41
C ARG A 8 -1.73 17.22 4.39
N PRO A 9 -2.84 17.97 4.56
CA PRO A 9 -2.85 19.13 5.46
C PRO A 9 -2.49 18.77 6.91
N VAL A 10 -2.99 17.64 7.41
CA VAL A 10 -2.73 17.18 8.79
C VAL A 10 -1.26 16.80 8.97
N ILE A 11 -0.65 16.20 7.95
CA ILE A 11 0.77 15.81 7.99
C ILE A 11 1.67 17.04 7.87
N GLU A 12 1.29 18.01 7.06
CA GLU A 12 2.03 19.26 6.86
C GLU A 12 1.95 20.17 8.10
N GLU A 13 0.87 20.14 8.88
CA GLU A 13 0.76 20.82 10.20
C GLU A 13 1.81 20.31 11.20
N GLU A 14 2.18 19.03 11.13
CA GLU A 14 3.25 18.41 11.92
C GLU A 14 4.66 18.70 11.35
N GLY A 15 4.77 19.59 10.34
CA GLY A 15 6.03 20.00 9.74
C GLY A 15 6.64 18.97 8.78
N ILE A 16 5.84 18.02 8.30
CA ILE A 16 6.30 16.93 7.41
C ILE A 16 5.86 17.19 5.98
N THR A 17 6.82 17.15 5.05
CA THR A 17 6.55 17.28 3.61
C THR A 17 6.11 15.94 3.03
N VAL A 18 4.95 15.92 2.35
CA VAL A 18 4.43 14.71 1.70
C VAL A 18 4.79 14.72 0.21
N GLN A 19 5.54 13.72 -0.23
CA GLN A 19 5.82 13.45 -1.64
C GLN A 19 5.33 12.05 -2.01
N VAL A 20 4.61 11.94 -3.12
CA VAL A 20 4.23 10.65 -3.71
C VAL A 20 5.14 10.38 -4.89
N VAL A 21 5.72 9.18 -4.91
CA VAL A 21 6.53 8.69 -6.03
C VAL A 21 5.91 7.39 -6.48
N GLU A 22 5.48 7.33 -7.74
CA GLU A 22 5.03 6.11 -8.37
C GLU A 22 6.24 5.40 -8.99
N THR A 23 6.40 4.12 -8.68
CA THR A 23 7.47 3.28 -9.22
C THR A 23 6.85 2.29 -10.20
N VAL A 24 7.24 2.39 -11.47
CA VAL A 24 6.87 1.39 -12.47
C VAL A 24 7.68 0.12 -12.19
N LEU A 25 6.98 -1.00 -12.09
CA LEU A 25 7.58 -2.31 -11.88
C LEU A 25 7.74 -3.02 -13.21
N GLU A 26 8.77 -3.86 -13.30
CA GLU A 26 8.92 -4.83 -14.40
C GLU A 26 7.91 -5.97 -14.22
N ASP A 27 7.59 -6.67 -15.31
CA ASP A 27 6.57 -7.73 -15.33
C ASP A 27 6.89 -8.90 -14.37
N ASP A 28 8.15 -9.12 -14.01
CA ASP A 28 8.56 -10.17 -13.07
C ASP A 28 8.44 -9.76 -11.58
N ALA A 29 8.17 -8.49 -11.30
CA ALA A 29 8.04 -7.93 -9.94
C ALA A 29 6.58 -7.83 -9.46
N ILE A 30 5.68 -8.69 -9.96
CA ILE A 30 4.25 -8.68 -9.59
C ILE A 30 4.02 -8.88 -8.08
N ALA A 31 4.91 -9.61 -7.40
CA ALA A 31 4.84 -9.80 -5.95
C ALA A 31 4.95 -8.48 -5.17
N ASP A 32 5.51 -7.44 -5.79
CA ASP A 32 5.62 -6.10 -5.24
C ASP A 32 4.50 -5.15 -5.72
N SER A 33 3.60 -5.61 -6.59
CA SER A 33 2.44 -4.84 -7.05
C SER A 33 1.65 -4.33 -5.84
N ASN A 34 1.13 -3.11 -5.91
CA ASN A 34 0.33 -2.49 -4.84
C ASN A 34 1.09 -2.32 -3.50
N SER A 35 2.43 -2.41 -3.48
CA SER A 35 3.23 -2.09 -2.31
C SER A 35 3.26 -0.58 -2.05
N ILE A 36 3.13 -0.20 -0.78
CA ILE A 36 3.25 1.19 -0.33
C ILE A 36 4.39 1.26 0.66
N LEU A 37 5.33 2.17 0.42
CA LEU A 37 6.47 2.41 1.28
C LEU A 37 6.38 3.81 1.89
N PHE A 38 6.58 3.92 3.20
CA PHE A 38 6.81 5.19 3.89
C PHE A 38 8.29 5.32 4.20
N ASN A 39 8.96 6.23 3.50
CA ASN A 39 10.41 6.44 3.62
C ASN A 39 11.21 5.14 3.50
N GLY A 40 10.82 4.27 2.56
CA GLY A 40 11.45 2.97 2.29
C GLY A 40 11.00 1.83 3.21
N ARG A 41 10.14 2.09 4.20
CA ARG A 41 9.58 1.05 5.08
C ARG A 41 8.19 0.61 4.60
N PRO A 42 7.90 -0.69 4.47
CA PRO A 42 6.57 -1.18 4.09
C PRO A 42 5.47 -0.68 5.04
N PHE A 43 4.33 -0.26 4.50
CA PHE A 43 3.27 0.34 5.32
C PHE A 43 2.66 -0.65 6.33
N GLU A 44 2.64 -1.94 6.00
CA GLU A 44 2.18 -3.02 6.87
C GLU A 44 2.98 -3.13 8.17
N ASP A 45 4.24 -2.70 8.18
CA ASP A 45 5.08 -2.69 9.38
C ASP A 45 4.55 -1.75 10.48
N PHE A 46 3.68 -0.80 10.12
CA PHE A 46 3.09 0.16 11.05
C PHE A 46 1.74 -0.32 11.61
N ILE A 47 1.17 -1.40 11.08
CA ILE A 47 -0.14 -1.93 11.49
C ILE A 47 0.05 -3.34 12.06
N GLU A 48 0.00 -3.45 13.39
CA GLU A 48 0.11 -4.73 14.07
C GLU A 48 -0.98 -5.72 13.61
N GLY A 49 -0.56 -6.95 13.28
CA GLY A 49 -1.47 -8.01 12.84
C GLY A 49 -1.84 -7.97 11.36
N MET A 50 -1.37 -6.97 10.60
CA MET A 50 -1.44 -7.00 9.14
C MET A 50 -0.46 -8.03 8.57
N LYS A 51 -0.88 -8.76 7.54
CA LYS A 51 -0.06 -9.76 6.85
C LYS A 51 -0.09 -9.52 5.35
N VAL A 52 1.07 -9.63 4.70
CA VAL A 52 1.15 -9.70 3.25
C VAL A 52 0.76 -11.11 2.81
N THR A 53 -0.04 -11.20 1.77
CA THR A 53 -0.48 -12.44 1.13
C THR A 53 -0.48 -12.27 -0.39
N SER A 54 -0.87 -13.31 -1.13
CA SER A 54 -1.11 -13.27 -2.57
C SER A 54 -2.53 -13.72 -2.92
N THR A 55 -3.08 -13.19 -4.02
CA THR A 55 -4.32 -13.66 -4.62
C THR A 55 -4.23 -13.73 -6.14
N PRO A 56 -4.97 -14.63 -6.81
CA PRO A 56 -5.07 -14.64 -8.26
C PRO A 56 -5.57 -13.30 -8.80
N CYS A 57 -4.85 -12.73 -9.77
CA CYS A 57 -5.12 -11.39 -10.27
C CYS A 57 -5.25 -11.35 -11.79
N ALA A 58 -6.49 -11.29 -12.27
CA ALA A 58 -6.79 -11.19 -13.70
C ALA A 58 -6.24 -9.90 -14.34
N SER A 59 -6.13 -8.81 -13.57
CA SER A 59 -5.57 -7.55 -14.07
C SER A 59 -4.08 -7.68 -14.34
N CYS A 60 -3.31 -8.24 -13.40
CA CYS A 60 -1.87 -8.42 -13.58
C CYS A 60 -1.57 -9.45 -14.69
N ALA A 61 -2.37 -10.53 -14.77
CA ALA A 61 -2.30 -11.49 -15.87
C ALA A 61 -2.48 -10.81 -17.25
N CYS A 62 -3.48 -9.93 -17.37
CA CYS A 62 -3.74 -9.19 -18.60
C CYS A 62 -2.62 -8.20 -18.95
N ILE A 63 -2.11 -7.46 -17.97
CA ILE A 63 -1.06 -6.44 -18.17
C ILE A 63 0.26 -7.07 -18.60
N THR A 64 0.65 -8.17 -17.95
CA THR A 64 1.95 -8.84 -18.18
C THR A 64 1.89 -9.90 -19.29
N GLY A 65 0.69 -10.29 -19.73
CA GLY A 65 0.50 -11.37 -20.70
C GLY A 65 0.84 -12.76 -20.15
N GLN A 66 0.84 -12.92 -18.83
CA GLN A 66 1.13 -14.17 -18.12
C GLN A 66 -0.17 -14.83 -17.64
N ASP A 67 -0.22 -16.16 -17.68
CA ASP A 67 -1.31 -16.94 -17.09
C ASP A 67 -1.06 -17.18 -15.58
N ASP A 68 -2.14 -17.43 -14.83
CA ASP A 68 -2.10 -17.81 -13.41
C ASP A 68 -1.30 -16.87 -12.48
N VAL A 69 -1.32 -15.57 -12.79
CA VAL A 69 -0.65 -14.55 -11.98
C VAL A 69 -1.30 -14.42 -10.61
N GLU A 70 -0.48 -14.52 -9.56
CA GLU A 70 -0.84 -14.10 -8.21
C GLU A 70 -0.18 -12.76 -7.88
N CYS A 71 -0.97 -11.76 -7.50
CA CYS A 71 -0.46 -10.46 -7.06
C CYS A 71 -0.56 -10.29 -5.56
N ARG A 72 0.19 -9.32 -5.04
CA ARG A 72 0.17 -8.96 -3.62
C ARG A 72 -1.22 -8.53 -3.15
N ALA A 73 -1.57 -8.97 -1.96
CA ALA A 73 -2.71 -8.50 -1.19
C ALA A 73 -2.30 -8.37 0.29
N VAL A 74 -3.15 -7.76 1.11
CA VAL A 74 -2.95 -7.74 2.56
C VAL A 74 -4.15 -8.32 3.29
N GLU A 75 -3.91 -9.05 4.37
CA GLU A 75 -4.93 -9.51 5.30
C GLU A 75 -4.83 -8.71 6.60
N TYR A 76 -5.96 -8.17 7.05
CA TYR A 76 -6.04 -7.43 8.29
C TYR A 76 -7.46 -7.49 8.87
N GLY A 77 -7.58 -7.74 10.18
CA GLY A 77 -8.89 -7.80 10.83
C GLY A 77 -9.79 -8.95 10.35
N GLY A 78 -9.23 -9.99 9.75
CA GLY A 78 -9.98 -11.12 9.16
C GLY A 78 -10.47 -10.86 7.73
N GLU A 79 -10.24 -9.66 7.19
CA GLU A 79 -10.57 -9.29 5.81
C GLU A 79 -9.31 -9.31 4.94
N ARG A 80 -9.51 -9.51 3.63
CA ARG A 80 -8.44 -9.48 2.62
C ARG A 80 -8.65 -8.33 1.66
N TYR A 81 -7.57 -7.64 1.35
CA TYR A 81 -7.55 -6.43 0.52
C TYR A 81 -6.55 -6.57 -0.62
N GLU A 82 -7.05 -6.62 -1.85
CA GLU A 82 -6.24 -6.58 -3.08
C GLU A 82 -5.86 -5.14 -3.46
N SER A 83 -6.65 -4.16 -3.00
CA SER A 83 -6.35 -2.74 -3.05
C SER A 83 -6.34 -2.20 -1.64
N ILE A 84 -5.29 -1.44 -1.28
CA ILE A 84 -5.12 -0.94 0.08
C ILE A 84 -6.18 0.13 0.38
N PRO A 85 -7.05 -0.09 1.39
CA PRO A 85 -8.06 0.88 1.75
C PRO A 85 -7.45 2.22 2.19
N PRO A 86 -8.07 3.34 1.81
CA PRO A 86 -7.63 4.68 2.20
C PRO A 86 -7.40 4.84 3.71
N GLU A 87 -8.28 4.25 4.50
CA GLU A 87 -8.30 4.35 5.95
C GLU A 87 -7.11 3.63 6.56
N LEU A 88 -6.65 2.52 5.96
CA LEU A 88 -5.46 1.80 6.41
C LEU A 88 -4.18 2.59 6.09
N ILE A 89 -4.13 3.28 4.93
CA ILE A 89 -3.02 4.17 4.60
C ILE A 89 -2.94 5.31 5.63
N ALA A 90 -4.06 5.98 5.89
CA ALA A 90 -4.12 7.08 6.87
C ALA A 90 -3.70 6.63 8.28
N ARG A 91 -4.17 5.45 8.71
CA ARG A 91 -3.79 4.83 9.99
C ARG A 91 -2.29 4.57 10.07
N ALA A 92 -1.72 3.96 9.04
CA ALA A 92 -0.28 3.68 9.00
C ALA A 92 0.55 4.97 9.05
N VAL A 93 0.09 6.06 8.42
CA VAL A 93 0.73 7.38 8.54
C VAL A 93 0.70 7.87 9.99
N LEU A 94 -0.46 7.89 10.65
CA LEU A 94 -0.58 8.35 12.03
C LEU A 94 0.31 7.53 12.99
N LYS A 95 0.37 6.21 12.79
CA LYS A 95 1.30 5.30 13.49
C LYS A 95 2.76 5.68 13.25
N ALA A 96 3.14 5.96 12.00
CA ALA A 96 4.50 6.38 11.64
C ALA A 96 4.90 7.71 12.30
N LEU A 97 3.93 8.61 12.55
CA LEU A 97 4.13 9.89 13.23
C LEU A 97 4.07 9.81 14.77
N GLY A 98 3.72 8.65 15.34
CA GLY A 98 3.51 8.50 16.78
C GLY A 98 2.26 9.20 17.32
N LEU A 99 1.28 9.45 16.45
CA LEU A 99 0.01 10.10 16.79
C LEU A 99 -1.11 9.10 17.12
N GLU A 100 -0.88 7.80 16.91
CA GLU A 100 -1.78 6.67 17.23
C GLU A 100 -1.03 5.49 17.85
#